data_AF-A0A2S5KHK2-F1
#
_entry.id   AF-A0A2S5KHK2-F1
#
_cell.length_a   1.000
_cell.length_b   1.000
_cell.length_c   1.000
_cell.angle_alpha   90.00
_cell.angle_beta   90.00
_cell.angle_gamma   90.00
#
_symmetry.space_group_name_H-M   'P 1'
#
loop_
_entity.id
_entity.type
_entity.pdbx_description
1 polymer ?
#
loop_
_entity_poly.entity_id
_entity_poly.type
_entity_poly.pdbx_seq_one_letter_code
_entity_poly.pdbx_strand_id
1 'polypeptide(L)' 'MLLQLSAGQGPDECARAVALAAEVLQKQAARLAISVTELERVAGQKPGCLKSILFEVSGLDAMS' A
#
# COMPACT_ATOMS: atom_id res chain seq x y z
N MET A 1 3.91 8.83 -9.84
CA MET A 1 4.95 8.08 -9.09
C MET A 1 4.44 6.67 -8.81
N LEU A 2 5.31 5.66 -8.77
CA LEU A 2 4.93 4.31 -8.32
C LEU A 2 5.39 4.08 -6.88
N LEU A 3 4.51 3.51 -6.06
CA LEU A 3 4.81 3.13 -4.69
C LEU A 3 4.48 1.66 -4.46
N GLN A 4 5.50 0.87 -4.16
CA GLN A 4 5.34 -0.55 -3.86
C GLN A 4 5.57 -0.80 -2.37
N LEU A 5 4.61 -1.46 -1.72
CA LEU A 5 4.78 -2.01 -0.39
C LEU A 5 4.90 -3.53 -0.51
N SER A 6 5.91 -4.12 0.13
CA SER A 6 6.10 -5.56 0.17
C SER A 6 6.47 -6.03 1.57
N ALA A 7 5.99 -7.22 1.93
CA ALA A 7 6.37 -7.87 3.16
C ALA A 7 7.83 -8.33 3.03
N GLY A 8 8.63 -8.07 4.06
CA GLY A 8 9.98 -8.64 4.17
C GLY A 8 9.95 -10.15 4.42
N GLN A 9 11.11 -10.74 4.69
CA GLN A 9 11.28 -12.17 5.02
C GLN A 9 10.77 -12.56 6.43
N GLY A 10 9.91 -11.75 7.02
CA GLY A 10 9.35 -11.99 8.35
C GLY A 10 8.10 -12.88 8.32
N PRO A 11 7.62 -13.29 9.50
CA PRO A 11 6.41 -14.10 9.64
C PRO A 11 5.15 -13.36 9.17
N ASP A 12 3.99 -14.02 9.19
CA ASP A 12 2.72 -13.48 8.64
C ASP A 12 2.34 -12.08 9.14
N GLU A 13 2.83 -11.68 10.32
CA GLU A 13 2.70 -10.33 10.87
C GLU A 13 3.23 -9.24 9.93
N CYS A 14 4.29 -9.51 9.17
CA CYS A 14 4.82 -8.59 8.16
C CYS A 14 3.82 -8.38 7.01
N ALA A 15 3.14 -9.45 6.57
CA ALA A 15 2.12 -9.34 5.53
C ALA A 15 0.87 -8.60 6.03
N ARG A 16 0.53 -8.74 7.31
CA ARG A 16 -0.52 -7.94 7.94
C ARG A 16 -0.14 -6.46 8.04
N ALA A 17 1.12 -6.15 8.37
CA ALA A 17 1.61 -4.79 8.44
C ALA A 17 1.50 -4.07 7.08
N VAL A 18 1.80 -4.76 5.97
CA VAL A 18 1.63 -4.21 4.62
C VAL A 18 0.16 -3.85 4.34
N ALA A 19 -0.78 -4.72 4.72
CA ALA A 19 -2.20 -4.46 4.56
C ALA A 19 -2.65 -3.22 5.35
N LEU A 20 -2.21 -3.09 6.60
CA LEU A 20 -2.50 -1.94 7.45
C LEU A 20 -1.87 -0.65 6.90
N ALA A 21 -0.62 -0.71 6.44
CA ALA A 21 0.08 0.43 5.86
C ALA A 21 -0.64 0.92 4.58
N ALA A 22 -1.09 0.00 3.73
CA ALA A 22 -1.85 0.32 2.53
C ALA A 22 -3.17 1.03 2.86
N GLU A 23 -3.92 0.54 3.86
CA GLU A 23 -5.18 1.16 4.29
C GLU A 23 -4.97 2.58 4.85
N VAL A 24 -3.95 2.76 5.69
CA VAL A 24 -3.60 4.07 6.25
C VAL A 24 -3.18 5.04 5.14
N LEU A 25 -2.37 4.57 4.19
CA LEU A 25 -1.89 5.39 3.08
C LEU A 25 -3.04 5.88 2.20
N GLN A 26 -3.98 5.01 1.85
CA GLN A 26 -5.17 5.41 1.08
C GLN A 26 -6.02 6.44 1.83
N LYS A 27 -6.21 6.26 3.14
CA LYS A 27 -6.92 7.24 4.00
C LYS A 27 -6.22 8.59 4.04
N GLN A 28 -4.89 8.60 4.17
CA GLN A 28 -4.09 9.83 4.17
C GLN A 28 -4.11 10.52 2.82
N ALA A 29 -3.97 9.77 1.73
CA ALA A 29 -4.02 10.31 0.37
C ALA A 29 -5.36 10.98 0.08
N ALA A 30 -6.48 10.34 0.47
CA ALA A 30 -7.81 10.94 0.35
C ALA A 30 -7.92 12.26 1.13
N ARG A 31 -7.32 12.35 2.33
CA ARG A 31 -7.30 13.60 3.13
C ARG A 31 -6.46 14.71 2.49
N LEU A 32 -5.40 14.34 1.76
CA LEU A 32 -4.46 15.27 1.13
C LEU A 32 -4.80 15.56 -0.34
N ALA A 33 -5.94 15.10 -0.84
CA ALA A 33 -6.32 15.17 -2.25
C ALA A 33 -5.25 14.60 -3.21
N ILE A 34 -4.52 13.60 -2.74
CA ILE A 34 -3.58 12.81 -3.54
C ILE A 34 -4.36 11.61 -4.09
N SER A 35 -4.29 11.39 -5.40
CA SER A 35 -4.85 10.23 -6.04
C SER A 35 -3.93 9.02 -5.86
N VAL A 36 -4.51 7.92 -5.40
CA VAL A 36 -3.82 6.64 -5.24
C VAL A 36 -4.66 5.57 -5.92
N THR A 37 -4.09 4.93 -6.94
CA THR A 37 -4.73 3.86 -7.71
C THR A 37 -4.01 2.55 -7.43
N GLU A 38 -4.72 1.53 -7.00
CA GLU A 38 -4.16 0.17 -6.87
C GLU A 38 -3.92 -0.41 -8.27
N LEU A 39 -2.67 -0.71 -8.59
CA LEU A 39 -2.28 -1.35 -9.85
C LEU A 39 -2.16 -2.86 -9.71
N GLU A 40 -1.62 -3.33 -8.58
CA GLU A 40 -1.41 -4.74 -8.32
C GLU A 40 -1.56 -5.05 -6.82
N ARG A 41 -2.13 -6.21 -6.50
CA ARG A 41 -2.31 -6.68 -5.13
C ARG A 41 -2.06 -8.18 -5.05
N VAL A 42 -1.15 -8.57 -4.14
CA VAL A 42 -0.80 -9.95 -3.88
C VAL A 42 -1.20 -10.31 -2.46
N ALA A 43 -2.17 -11.21 -2.31
CA ALA A 43 -2.62 -11.69 -1.01
C ALA A 43 -1.51 -12.44 -0.26
N GLY A 44 -1.50 -12.31 1.07
CA GLY A 44 -0.70 -13.13 1.97
C GLY A 44 -1.35 -14.50 2.23
N GLN A 45 -0.67 -15.37 2.99
CA GLN A 45 -1.18 -16.71 3.33
C GLN A 45 -2.45 -16.69 4.18
N LYS A 46 -2.61 -15.67 5.03
CA LYS A 46 -3.78 -15.50 5.90
C LYS A 46 -4.74 -14.43 5.37
N PRO A 47 -6.06 -14.57 5.60
CA PRO A 47 -7.03 -13.53 5.30
C PRO A 47 -6.63 -12.17 5.91
N GLY A 48 -6.79 -11.10 5.14
CA GLY A 48 -6.45 -9.75 5.58
C GLY A 48 -4.96 -9.41 5.56
N CYS A 49 -4.09 -10.32 5.10
CA CYS A 49 -2.66 -10.06 4.91
C CYS A 49 -2.35 -9.80 3.43
N LEU A 50 -1.34 -8.96 3.17
CA LEU A 50 -0.82 -8.67 1.83
C LEU A 50 0.67 -9.01 1.76
N LYS A 51 1.05 -9.81 0.77
CA LYS A 51 2.47 -10.03 0.46
C LYS A 51 3.06 -8.80 -0.22
N SER A 52 2.32 -8.19 -1.14
CA SER A 52 2.69 -6.94 -1.78
C SER A 52 1.47 -6.21 -2.33
N ILE A 53 1.64 -4.91 -2.52
CA ILE A 53 0.69 -4.03 -3.20
C ILE A 53 1.47 -2.94 -3.93
N LEU A 54 1.04 -2.62 -5.15
CA LEU A 54 1.60 -1.57 -5.98
C LEU A 54 0.54 -0.50 -6.21
N PHE A 55 0.91 0.74 -5.92
CA PHE A 55 0.10 1.91 -6.16
C PHE A 55 0.72 2.80 -7.23
N GLU A 56 -0.12 3.35 -8.09
CA GLU A 56 0.16 4.61 -8.77
C GLU A 56 -0.28 5.75 -7.86
N VAL A 57 0.62 6.69 -7.61
CA VAL A 57 0.38 7.90 -6.82
C VAL A 57 0.51 9.11 -7.75
N SER A 58 -0.54 9.93 -7.81
CA SER A 58 -0.60 11.15 -8.62
C SER A 58 -1.27 12.29 -7.86
N GLY A 59 -0.76 13.52 -8.01
CA GLY A 59 -1.23 14.70 -7.27
C GLY A 59 -0.20 15.83 -7.34
N LEU A 60 -0.63 17.08 -7.07
CA LEU A 60 0.22 18.26 -7.23
C LEU A 60 1.49 18.24 -6.36
N ASP A 61 1.42 17.67 -5.16
CA ASP A 61 2.55 17.63 -4.20
C ASP A 61 3.25 16.26 -4.14
N ALA A 62 2.90 15.30 -5.00
CA ALA A 62 3.51 13.96 -4.97
C ALA A 62 4.98 13.94 -5.42
N MET A 63 5.53 15.08 -5.86
CA MET A 63 6.88 15.23 -6.40
C MET A 63 7.58 16.56 -6.02
N SER A 64 7.05 17.33 -5.07
CA SER A 64 7.64 18.59 -4.63
C SER A 64 8.67 18.42 -3.51
#